data_AF-B9TNW0-F1
#
_entry.id   AF-B9TNW0-F1
#
_cell.length_a   1.000
_cell.length_b   1.000
_cell.length_c   1.000
_cell.angle_alpha   90.00
_cell.angle_beta   90.00
_cell.angle_gamma   90.00
#
_symmetry.space_group_name_H-M   'P 1'
#
loop_
_entity.id
_entity.type
_entity.pdbx_description
1 polymer ?
#
loop_
_entity_poly.entity_id
_entity_poly.type
_entity_poly.pdbx_seq_one_letter_code
_entity_poly.pdbx_strand_id
1 'polypeptide(L)'
;GKNEDVIAQMMRKVKQDKVNFEVGLQRYQALRSVFSVQSNQVFHHLGMPALKNKVRETRDTMMKAAFTKTMRQAMDDFFSELKRRMMDADVHVHEIKKMMEAMYEKFSKEHGLLQKAPPPFSTSRYLKALNKLEAIYRDQFNTTFNMIAHEKLTLTSKFFETLASHVILEYEAANRDTESWLKAVIAPMESQMREHHVQLKRRVESIKRIYQATDTLEERIADLEQVELSIRQQLAELDQLNGKAMFALAHEEVIVQAA
;
A
#
# COMPACT_ATOMS: atom_id res chain seq x y z
N GLY A 1 -42.70 2.32 1.73
CA GLY A 1 -42.73 3.31 2.83
C GLY A 1 -41.44 3.35 3.65
N LYS A 2 -41.45 2.88 4.90
CA LYS A 2 -40.31 3.03 5.85
C LYS A 2 -39.06 2.20 5.47
N ASN A 3 -39.24 1.05 4.81
CA ASN A 3 -38.13 0.21 4.33
C ASN A 3 -37.46 0.80 3.08
N GLU A 4 -38.23 1.32 2.12
CA GLU A 4 -37.70 2.01 0.95
C GLU A 4 -36.86 3.24 1.34
N ASP A 5 -37.32 4.05 2.30
CA ASP A 5 -36.56 5.21 2.80
C ASP A 5 -35.21 4.82 3.41
N VAL A 6 -35.19 3.74 4.19
CA VAL A 6 -33.96 3.20 4.80
C VAL A 6 -33.01 2.67 3.72
N ILE A 7 -33.52 1.96 2.71
CA ILE A 7 -32.71 1.44 1.60
C ILE A 7 -32.17 2.59 0.74
N ALA A 8 -32.98 3.60 0.46
CA ALA A 8 -32.55 4.82 -0.23
C ALA A 8 -31.44 5.54 0.56
N GLN A 9 -31.55 5.61 1.89
CA GLN A 9 -30.51 6.16 2.75
C GLN A 9 -29.23 5.30 2.71
N MET A 10 -29.33 3.96 2.75
CA MET A 10 -28.18 3.05 2.63
C MET A 10 -27.47 3.19 1.28
N MET A 11 -28.24 3.31 0.18
CA MET A 11 -27.70 3.56 -1.16
C MET A 11 -26.98 4.89 -1.26
N ARG A 12 -27.56 5.97 -0.70
CA ARG A 12 -26.89 7.28 -0.62
C ARG A 12 -25.57 7.18 0.16
N LYS A 13 -25.58 6.47 1.30
CA LYS A 13 -24.38 6.27 2.12
C LYS A 13 -23.28 5.50 1.39
N VAL A 14 -23.61 4.40 0.71
CA VAL A 14 -22.61 3.63 -0.05
C VAL A 14 -22.10 4.38 -1.27
N LYS A 15 -22.93 5.21 -1.92
CA LYS A 15 -22.45 6.12 -2.97
C LYS A 15 -21.43 7.12 -2.41
N GLN A 16 -21.68 7.68 -1.23
CA GLN A 16 -20.73 8.58 -0.57
C GLN A 16 -19.44 7.85 -0.16
N ASP A 17 -19.54 6.65 0.43
CA ASP A 17 -18.37 5.83 0.79
C ASP A 17 -17.51 5.51 -0.45
N LYS A 18 -18.15 5.27 -1.60
CA LYS A 18 -17.46 5.05 -2.89
C LYS A 18 -16.70 6.29 -3.35
N VAL A 19 -17.33 7.46 -3.33
CA VAL A 19 -16.67 8.73 -3.70
C VAL A 19 -15.48 9.01 -2.78
N ASN A 20 -15.65 8.83 -1.48
CA ASN A 20 -14.57 9.01 -0.50
C ASN A 20 -13.41 8.03 -0.77
N PHE A 21 -13.72 6.77 -1.09
CA PHE A 21 -12.72 5.77 -1.44
C PHE A 21 -11.96 6.14 -2.72
N GLU A 22 -12.64 6.62 -3.77
CA GLU A 22 -11.99 7.05 -5.02
C GLU A 22 -11.01 8.20 -4.79
N VAL A 23 -11.38 9.19 -3.96
CA VAL A 23 -10.48 10.27 -3.55
C VAL A 23 -9.28 9.73 -2.77
N GLY A 24 -9.49 8.80 -1.84
CA GLY A 24 -8.42 8.13 -1.11
C GLY A 24 -7.48 7.33 -2.02
N LEU A 25 -8.04 6.64 -3.01
CA LEU A 25 -7.30 5.85 -4.00
C LEU A 25 -6.42 6.73 -4.88
N GLN A 26 -6.92 7.88 -5.35
CA GLN A 26 -6.13 8.85 -6.11
C GLN A 26 -4.93 9.36 -5.31
N ARG A 27 -5.14 9.71 -4.04
CA ARG A 27 -4.05 10.13 -3.14
C ARG A 27 -3.01 9.04 -2.96
N TYR A 28 -3.45 7.80 -2.78
CA TYR A 28 -2.56 6.65 -2.66
C TYR A 28 -1.79 6.36 -3.96
N GLN A 29 -2.39 6.54 -5.14
CA GLN A 29 -1.69 6.41 -6.42
C GLN A 29 -0.60 7.47 -6.58
N ALA A 30 -0.89 8.72 -6.21
CA ALA A 30 0.10 9.80 -6.21
C ALA A 30 1.28 9.47 -5.26
N LEU A 31 0.97 9.01 -4.05
CA LEU A 31 1.97 8.54 -3.09
C LEU A 31 2.83 7.41 -3.68
N ARG A 32 2.21 6.38 -4.27
CA ARG A 32 2.92 5.25 -4.87
C ARG A 32 3.86 5.69 -6.01
N SER A 33 3.44 6.68 -6.80
CA SER A 33 4.26 7.26 -7.86
C SER A 33 5.51 7.94 -7.27
N VAL A 34 5.34 8.84 -6.31
CA VAL A 34 6.47 9.53 -5.65
C VAL A 34 7.37 8.53 -4.91
N PHE A 35 6.80 7.56 -4.20
CA PHE A 35 7.53 6.49 -3.54
C PHE A 35 8.41 5.70 -4.52
N SER A 36 7.87 5.34 -5.69
CA SER A 36 8.61 4.64 -6.74
C SER A 36 9.76 5.49 -7.28
N VAL A 37 9.51 6.77 -7.55
CA VAL A 37 10.55 7.71 -8.02
C VAL A 37 11.68 7.81 -6.99
N GLN A 38 11.36 8.05 -5.71
CA GLN A 38 12.35 8.17 -4.66
C GLN A 38 13.11 6.85 -4.44
N SER A 39 12.43 5.70 -4.47
CA SER A 39 13.07 4.38 -4.37
C SER A 39 14.08 4.16 -5.49
N ASN A 40 13.73 4.53 -6.72
CA ASN A 40 14.65 4.44 -7.86
C ASN A 40 15.88 5.35 -7.68
N GLN A 41 15.73 6.54 -7.09
CA GLN A 41 16.88 7.40 -6.78
C GLN A 41 17.80 6.77 -5.75
N VAL A 42 17.25 6.16 -4.69
CA VAL A 42 18.07 5.41 -3.71
C VAL A 42 18.89 4.33 -4.42
N PHE A 43 18.26 3.52 -5.29
CA PHE A 43 18.97 2.46 -6.03
C PHE A 43 19.90 2.99 -7.13
N HIS A 44 19.69 4.19 -7.66
CA HIS A 44 20.64 4.84 -8.55
C HIS A 44 21.98 5.10 -7.84
N HIS A 45 21.92 5.57 -6.60
CA HIS A 45 23.09 5.83 -5.76
C HIS A 45 23.71 4.56 -5.16
N LEU A 46 22.90 3.57 -4.79
CA LEU A 46 23.37 2.29 -4.24
C LEU A 46 23.68 1.23 -5.31
N GLY A 47 23.40 1.51 -6.58
CA GLY A 47 23.45 0.52 -7.65
C GLY A 47 24.81 -0.16 -7.84
N MET A 48 24.79 -1.49 -7.82
CA MET A 48 25.96 -2.34 -8.04
C MET A 48 26.69 -2.13 -9.38
N PRO A 49 26.02 -1.86 -10.52
CA PRO A 49 26.72 -1.61 -11.78
C PRO A 49 27.66 -0.40 -11.71
N ALA A 50 27.18 0.72 -11.15
CA ALA A 50 27.99 1.93 -11.01
C ALA A 50 29.15 1.71 -10.02
N LEU A 51 28.92 0.97 -8.93
CA LEU A 51 29.98 0.58 -8.01
C LEU A 51 31.08 -0.26 -8.70
N LYS A 52 30.68 -1.31 -9.42
CA LYS A 52 31.63 -2.20 -10.12
C LYS A 52 32.43 -1.46 -11.17
N ASN A 53 31.80 -0.53 -11.90
CA ASN A 53 32.49 0.35 -12.84
C ASN A 53 33.51 1.24 -12.10
N LYS A 54 33.12 1.89 -11.00
CA LYS A 54 34.02 2.73 -10.21
C LYS A 54 35.20 1.93 -9.62
N VAL A 55 34.98 0.70 -9.17
CA VAL A 55 36.04 -0.23 -8.73
C VAL A 55 37.02 -0.50 -9.88
N ARG A 56 36.51 -0.80 -11.07
CA ARG A 56 37.34 -1.06 -12.26
C ARG A 56 38.16 0.17 -12.68
N GLU A 57 37.53 1.33 -12.77
CA GLU A 57 38.20 2.59 -13.10
C GLU A 57 39.32 2.93 -12.11
N THR A 58 39.05 2.74 -10.81
CA THR A 58 40.03 2.97 -9.75
C THR A 58 41.20 2.00 -9.87
N ARG A 59 40.92 0.71 -10.09
CA ARG A 59 41.93 -0.31 -10.36
C ARG A 59 42.82 0.07 -11.55
N ASP A 60 42.22 0.41 -12.69
CA ASP A 60 42.94 0.72 -13.92
C ASP A 60 43.83 1.97 -13.74
N THR A 61 43.33 2.96 -12.99
CA THR A 61 44.10 4.17 -12.62
C THR A 61 45.29 3.82 -11.73
N MET A 62 45.09 2.95 -10.74
CA MET A 62 46.17 2.48 -9.86
C MET A 62 47.21 1.66 -10.64
N MET A 63 46.79 0.77 -11.54
CA MET A 63 47.73 -0.05 -12.34
C MET A 63 48.59 0.79 -13.30
N LYS A 64 48.05 1.91 -13.80
CA LYS A 64 48.77 2.84 -14.69
C LYS A 64 49.62 3.87 -13.93
N ALA A 65 49.45 3.99 -12.62
CA ALA A 65 50.13 5.02 -11.82
C ALA A 65 51.64 4.74 -11.71
N ALA A 66 52.45 5.66 -12.23
CA ALA A 66 53.91 5.62 -12.08
C ALA A 66 54.38 5.99 -10.67
N PHE A 67 53.54 6.68 -9.89
CA PHE A 67 53.88 7.19 -8.56
C PHE A 67 52.79 6.83 -7.54
N THR A 68 53.23 6.54 -6.31
CA THR A 68 52.36 6.26 -5.16
C THR A 68 51.40 7.40 -4.84
N LYS A 69 51.79 8.66 -5.10
CA LYS A 69 50.90 9.82 -4.92
C LYS A 69 49.61 9.70 -5.77
N THR A 70 49.74 9.25 -7.02
CA THR A 70 48.60 9.07 -7.93
C THR A 70 47.68 7.94 -7.46
N MET A 71 48.25 6.86 -6.91
CA MET A 71 47.44 5.78 -6.30
C MET A 71 46.68 6.26 -5.08
N ARG A 72 47.32 7.06 -4.22
CA ARG A 72 46.67 7.67 -3.05
C ARG A 72 45.48 8.53 -3.46
N GLN A 73 45.68 9.40 -4.45
CA GLN A 73 44.62 10.23 -4.98
C GLN A 73 43.45 9.39 -5.52
N ALA A 74 43.73 8.37 -6.34
CA ALA A 74 42.69 7.49 -6.88
C ALA A 74 41.85 6.81 -5.77
N MET A 75 42.49 6.44 -4.66
CA MET A 75 41.84 5.83 -3.50
C MET A 75 41.03 6.82 -2.67
N ASP A 76 41.57 8.02 -2.43
CA ASP A 76 40.84 9.09 -1.74
C ASP A 76 39.59 9.49 -2.57
N ASP A 77 39.72 9.58 -3.90
CA ASP A 77 38.61 9.85 -4.82
C ASP A 77 37.58 8.71 -4.82
N PHE A 78 38.04 7.46 -4.77
CA PHE A 78 37.18 6.28 -4.66
C PHE A 78 36.31 6.32 -3.40
N PHE A 79 36.92 6.43 -2.22
CA PHE A 79 36.15 6.49 -0.97
C PHE A 79 35.27 7.74 -0.87
N SER A 80 35.75 8.89 -1.34
CA SER A 80 34.97 10.14 -1.34
C SER A 80 33.70 10.00 -2.18
N GLU A 81 33.80 9.44 -3.38
CA GLU A 81 32.65 9.20 -4.26
C GLU A 81 31.66 8.19 -3.64
N LEU A 82 32.16 7.10 -3.04
CA LEU A 82 31.29 6.11 -2.41
C LEU A 82 30.56 6.64 -1.19
N LYS A 83 31.23 7.45 -0.36
CA LYS A 83 30.60 8.10 0.79
C LYS A 83 29.54 9.10 0.34
N ARG A 84 29.84 9.91 -0.69
CA ARG A 84 28.89 10.85 -1.29
C ARG A 84 27.64 10.14 -1.78
N ARG A 85 27.79 9.07 -2.56
CA ARG A 85 26.65 8.25 -3.03
C ARG A 85 25.82 7.69 -1.87
N MET A 86 26.46 7.21 -0.80
CA MET A 86 25.76 6.69 0.38
C MET A 86 24.97 7.80 1.12
N MET A 87 25.51 9.02 1.17
CA MET A 87 24.83 10.19 1.74
C MET A 87 23.67 10.65 0.86
N ASP A 88 23.85 10.72 -0.45
CA ASP A 88 22.79 11.06 -1.41
C ASP A 88 21.62 10.06 -1.31
N ALA A 89 21.93 8.77 -1.19
CA ALA A 89 20.93 7.73 -0.91
C ALA A 89 20.18 7.97 0.42
N ASP A 90 20.89 8.38 1.47
CA ASP A 90 20.30 8.68 2.79
C ASP A 90 19.32 9.86 2.71
N VAL A 91 19.61 10.88 1.89
CA VAL A 91 18.69 12.01 1.67
C VAL A 91 17.36 11.50 1.11
N HIS A 92 17.39 10.65 0.09
CA HIS A 92 16.18 10.06 -0.49
C HIS A 92 15.44 9.16 0.50
N VAL A 93 16.16 8.39 1.33
CA VAL A 93 15.57 7.61 2.43
C VAL A 93 14.81 8.52 3.42
N HIS A 94 15.38 9.68 3.76
CA HIS A 94 14.73 10.64 4.66
C HIS A 94 13.48 11.27 4.03
N GLU A 95 13.51 11.61 2.74
CA GLU A 95 12.33 12.11 2.02
C GLU A 95 11.20 11.06 1.99
N ILE A 96 11.54 9.79 1.74
CA ILE A 96 10.56 8.69 1.79
C ILE A 96 9.94 8.58 3.18
N LYS A 97 10.75 8.61 4.25
CA LYS A 97 10.23 8.57 5.63
C LYS A 97 9.25 9.69 5.91
N LYS A 98 9.66 10.93 5.63
CA LYS A 98 8.85 12.13 5.91
C LYS A 98 7.52 12.09 5.15
N MET A 99 7.56 11.69 3.88
CA MET A 99 6.36 11.49 3.06
C MET A 99 5.44 10.42 3.68
N MET A 100 6.01 9.28 4.09
CA MET A 100 5.25 8.18 4.65
C MET A 100 4.71 8.48 6.05
N GLU A 101 5.42 9.23 6.89
CA GLU A 101 4.94 9.73 8.19
C GLU A 101 3.67 10.56 8.03
N ALA A 102 3.69 11.56 7.15
CA ALA A 102 2.52 12.39 6.85
C ALA A 102 1.34 11.55 6.34
N MET A 103 1.65 10.52 5.54
CA MET A 103 0.64 9.61 5.03
C MET A 103 0.04 8.74 6.14
N TYR A 104 0.87 8.11 6.98
CA TYR A 104 0.42 7.29 8.10
C TYR A 104 -0.43 8.10 9.06
N GLU A 105 -0.06 9.34 9.37
CA GLU A 105 -0.83 10.22 10.25
C GLU A 105 -2.22 10.50 9.67
N LYS A 106 -2.28 10.89 8.40
CA LYS A 106 -3.54 11.19 7.71
C LYS A 106 -4.45 9.96 7.64
N PHE A 107 -3.86 8.82 7.31
CA PHE A 107 -4.60 7.58 7.11
C PHE A 107 -5.01 6.93 8.45
N SER A 108 -4.25 7.14 9.53
CA SER A 108 -4.65 6.77 10.90
C SER A 108 -5.87 7.57 11.37
N LYS A 109 -5.91 8.88 11.09
CA LYS A 109 -7.09 9.73 11.38
C LYS A 109 -8.33 9.31 10.59
N GLU A 110 -8.17 8.94 9.32
CA GLU A 110 -9.29 8.60 8.43
C GLU A 110 -9.78 7.14 8.61
N HIS A 111 -8.89 6.19 8.95
CA HIS A 111 -9.19 4.75 8.88
C HIS A 111 -8.71 3.90 10.06
N GLY A 112 -8.09 4.48 11.10
CA GLY A 112 -7.74 3.75 12.33
C GLY A 112 -6.54 2.80 12.21
N LEU A 113 -5.54 3.13 11.37
CA LEU A 113 -4.27 2.40 11.27
C LEU A 113 -3.58 2.25 12.63
N LEU A 114 -3.17 1.01 12.94
CA LEU A 114 -2.39 0.66 14.13
C LEU A 114 -0.95 1.19 14.07
N GLN A 115 -0.34 1.21 12.87
CA GLN A 115 1.02 1.66 12.67
C GLN A 115 1.04 3.16 12.33
N LYS A 116 1.58 3.96 13.24
CA LYS A 116 1.61 5.43 13.14
C LYS A 116 2.89 6.00 12.53
N ALA A 117 3.89 5.16 12.28
CA ALA A 117 5.19 5.60 11.76
C ALA A 117 5.88 4.51 10.92
N PRO A 118 6.66 4.90 9.91
CA PRO A 118 7.51 3.97 9.17
C PRO A 118 8.60 3.40 10.09
N PRO A 119 9.07 2.16 9.83
CA PRO A 119 10.21 1.59 10.55
C PRO A 119 11.47 2.47 10.39
N PRO A 120 12.31 2.60 11.43
CA PRO A 120 13.54 3.38 11.34
C PRO A 120 14.57 2.69 10.43
N PHE A 121 15.27 3.48 9.61
CA PHE A 121 16.33 3.00 8.72
C PHE A 121 17.25 4.14 8.31
N SER A 122 18.55 3.93 8.17
CA SER A 122 19.46 4.92 7.59
C SER A 122 20.68 4.23 7.03
N THR A 123 21.28 4.82 5.99
CA THR A 123 22.53 4.31 5.41
C THR A 123 23.76 4.63 6.26
N SER A 124 23.59 5.41 7.35
CA SER A 124 24.65 5.85 8.26
C SER A 124 25.55 4.72 8.78
N ARG A 125 24.99 3.50 8.97
CA ARG A 125 25.77 2.32 9.38
C ARG A 125 26.82 1.94 8.33
N TYR A 126 26.43 1.88 7.06
CA TYR A 126 27.34 1.53 5.96
C TYR A 126 28.33 2.67 5.71
N LEU A 127 27.91 3.92 5.89
CA LEU A 127 28.83 5.06 5.84
C LEU A 127 29.96 4.92 6.89
N LYS A 128 29.63 4.51 8.12
CA LYS A 128 30.64 4.20 9.15
C LYS A 128 31.55 3.04 8.76
N ALA A 129 31.00 2.00 8.11
CA ALA A 129 31.81 0.88 7.61
C ALA A 129 32.79 1.34 6.51
N LEU A 130 32.36 2.18 5.57
CA LEU A 130 33.23 2.78 4.55
C LEU A 130 34.34 3.63 5.18
N ASN A 131 34.02 4.47 6.17
CA ASN A 131 35.03 5.25 6.89
C ASN A 131 36.06 4.35 7.60
N LYS A 132 35.64 3.20 8.13
CA LYS A 132 36.56 2.23 8.74
C LYS A 132 37.48 1.61 7.69
N LEU A 133 36.95 1.23 6.53
CA LEU A 133 37.75 0.69 5.41
C LEU A 133 38.75 1.72 4.88
N GLU A 134 38.35 2.99 4.77
CA GLU A 134 39.22 4.10 4.39
C GLU A 134 40.33 4.34 5.42
N ALA A 135 40.03 4.26 6.72
CA ALA A 135 41.02 4.40 7.78
C ALA A 135 42.07 3.28 7.73
N ILE A 136 41.64 2.03 7.55
CA ILE A 136 42.53 0.87 7.37
C ILE A 136 43.44 1.09 6.15
N TYR A 137 42.88 1.57 5.04
CA TYR A 137 43.65 1.90 3.85
C TYR A 137 44.71 2.97 4.14
N ARG A 138 44.33 4.08 4.78
CA ARG A 138 45.24 5.19 5.07
C ARG A 138 46.38 4.77 5.98
N ASP A 139 46.11 3.97 7.00
CA ASP A 139 47.11 3.44 7.91
C ASP A 139 48.11 2.51 7.19
N GLN A 140 47.59 1.56 6.40
CA GLN A 140 48.41 0.66 5.59
C GLN A 140 49.28 1.44 4.60
N PHE A 141 48.71 2.44 3.92
CA PHE A 141 49.41 3.23 2.92
C PHE A 141 50.48 4.15 3.53
N ASN A 142 50.23 4.73 4.70
CA ASN A 142 51.22 5.55 5.43
C ASN A 142 52.38 4.69 5.96
N THR A 143 52.09 3.50 6.46
CA THR A 143 53.10 2.53 6.89
C THR A 143 53.95 2.05 5.71
N THR A 144 53.32 1.82 4.55
CA THR A 144 54.00 1.38 3.32
C THR A 144 54.78 2.52 2.63
N PHE A 145 54.35 3.79 2.80
CA PHE A 145 55.08 4.98 2.33
C PHE A 145 56.44 5.14 3.00
N ASN A 146 56.57 4.72 4.27
CA ASN A 146 57.84 4.69 4.97
C ASN A 146 58.76 3.52 4.54
N MET A 147 58.26 2.61 3.70
CA MET A 147 58.93 1.35 3.35
C MET A 147 59.19 1.23 1.85
N ILE A 148 59.98 2.19 1.35
CA ILE A 148 60.86 2.14 0.16
C ILE A 148 60.21 1.93 -1.23
N ALA A 149 60.76 2.73 -2.14
CA ALA A 149 60.47 2.85 -3.55
C ALA A 149 60.65 1.56 -4.38
N HIS A 150 59.95 1.57 -5.52
CA HIS A 150 60.14 0.79 -6.73
C HIS A 150 59.64 -0.66 -6.85
N GLU A 151 59.42 -1.45 -5.78
CA GLU A 151 59.14 -2.89 -5.99
C GLU A 151 57.73 -3.42 -5.64
N LYS A 152 56.77 -2.59 -5.24
CA LYS A 152 55.46 -3.10 -4.75
C LYS A 152 54.18 -2.49 -5.32
N LEU A 153 54.18 -2.02 -6.58
CA LEU A 153 52.95 -1.62 -7.28
C LEU A 153 51.91 -2.77 -7.33
N THR A 154 52.37 -4.01 -7.49
CA THR A 154 51.51 -5.21 -7.54
C THR A 154 50.86 -5.54 -6.19
N LEU A 155 51.53 -5.28 -5.06
CA LEU A 155 50.98 -5.56 -3.73
C LEU A 155 49.86 -4.58 -3.38
N THR A 156 50.05 -3.29 -3.69
CA THR A 156 49.02 -2.26 -3.51
C THR A 156 47.78 -2.55 -4.35
N SER A 157 47.94 -3.08 -5.57
CA SER A 157 46.82 -3.52 -6.40
C SER A 157 46.04 -4.69 -5.78
N LYS A 158 46.70 -5.71 -5.24
CA LYS A 158 46.02 -6.84 -4.56
C LYS A 158 45.32 -6.42 -3.27
N PHE A 159 45.92 -5.49 -2.53
CA PHE A 159 45.28 -4.89 -1.36
C PHE A 159 44.02 -4.12 -1.73
N PHE A 160 44.07 -3.35 -2.84
CA PHE A 160 42.89 -2.70 -3.38
C PHE A 160 41.79 -3.70 -3.74
N GLU A 161 42.12 -4.80 -4.43
CA GLU A 161 41.13 -5.84 -4.75
C GLU A 161 40.43 -6.38 -3.49
N THR A 162 41.19 -6.61 -2.41
CA THR A 162 40.64 -7.05 -1.12
C THR A 162 39.70 -6.01 -0.51
N LEU A 163 40.10 -4.74 -0.50
CA LEU A 163 39.25 -3.64 -0.03
C LEU A 163 37.99 -3.47 -0.88
N ALA A 164 38.13 -3.56 -2.20
CA ALA A 164 37.03 -3.46 -3.14
C ALA A 164 36.00 -4.58 -2.92
N SER A 165 36.44 -5.81 -2.63
CA SER A 165 35.55 -6.91 -2.24
C SER A 165 34.77 -6.59 -0.96
N HIS A 166 35.40 -6.01 0.07
CA HIS A 166 34.68 -5.58 1.28
C HIS A 166 33.69 -4.45 1.00
N VAL A 167 34.07 -3.46 0.21
CA VAL A 167 33.16 -2.37 -0.20
C VAL A 167 31.95 -2.92 -0.96
N ILE A 168 32.15 -3.88 -1.85
CA ILE A 168 31.06 -4.55 -2.59
C ILE A 168 30.09 -5.21 -1.61
N LEU A 169 30.59 -5.93 -0.60
CA LEU A 169 29.74 -6.57 0.42
C LEU A 169 28.94 -5.54 1.23
N GLU A 170 29.55 -4.42 1.63
CA GLU A 170 28.85 -3.35 2.35
C GLU A 170 27.74 -2.72 1.49
N TYR A 171 27.97 -2.53 0.19
CA TYR A 171 26.95 -2.04 -0.75
C TYR A 171 25.85 -3.07 -1.02
N GLU A 172 26.17 -4.37 -1.08
CA GLU A 172 25.18 -5.44 -1.20
C GLU A 172 24.27 -5.49 0.03
N ALA A 173 24.85 -5.37 1.23
CA ALA A 173 24.10 -5.27 2.47
C ALA A 173 23.21 -4.02 2.49
N ALA A 174 23.76 -2.85 2.12
CA ALA A 174 23.00 -1.60 2.03
C ALA A 174 21.81 -1.71 1.07
N ASN A 175 22.00 -2.29 -0.13
CA ASN A 175 20.92 -2.49 -1.09
C ASN A 175 19.83 -3.42 -0.54
N ARG A 176 20.22 -4.56 0.04
CA ARG A 176 19.28 -5.55 0.58
C ARG A 176 18.45 -4.99 1.72
N ASP A 177 19.11 -4.32 2.66
CA ASP A 177 18.43 -3.76 3.83
C ASP A 177 17.53 -2.59 3.42
N THR A 178 17.94 -1.78 2.44
CA THR A 178 17.09 -0.74 1.83
C THR A 178 15.86 -1.34 1.16
N GLU A 179 16.02 -2.39 0.34
CA GLU A 179 14.89 -3.05 -0.34
C GLU A 179 13.90 -3.63 0.66
N SER A 180 14.40 -4.31 1.69
CA SER A 180 13.60 -4.85 2.79
C SER A 180 12.82 -3.75 3.51
N TRP A 181 13.50 -2.65 3.81
CA TRP A 181 12.89 -1.49 4.46
C TRP A 181 11.80 -0.84 3.60
N LEU A 182 12.04 -0.60 2.31
CA LEU A 182 11.04 -0.03 1.40
C LEU A 182 9.77 -0.91 1.34
N LYS A 183 9.93 -2.23 1.27
CA LYS A 183 8.80 -3.18 1.32
C LYS A 183 8.04 -3.07 2.64
N ALA A 184 8.74 -3.03 3.76
CA ALA A 184 8.13 -2.89 5.09
C ALA A 184 7.36 -1.57 5.26
N VAL A 185 7.85 -0.49 4.64
CA VAL A 185 7.21 0.84 4.67
C VAL A 185 5.93 0.86 3.83
N ILE A 186 5.90 0.28 2.63
CA ILE A 186 4.71 0.39 1.76
C ILE A 186 3.63 -0.66 2.08
N ALA A 187 4.01 -1.84 2.60
CA ALA A 187 3.12 -2.98 2.77
C ALA A 187 1.86 -2.71 3.63
N PRO A 188 1.91 -1.99 4.77
CA PRO A 188 0.72 -1.72 5.57
C PRO A 188 -0.31 -0.87 4.81
N MET A 189 0.14 0.15 4.06
CA MET A 189 -0.72 1.02 3.26
C MET A 189 -1.40 0.25 2.13
N GLU A 190 -0.63 -0.58 1.44
CA GLU A 190 -1.13 -1.49 0.42
C GLU A 190 -2.21 -2.43 0.96
N SER A 191 -1.97 -3.02 2.14
CA SER A 191 -2.94 -3.92 2.77
C SER A 191 -4.23 -3.21 3.11
N GLN A 192 -4.15 -2.02 3.71
CA GLN A 192 -5.33 -1.22 4.09
C GLN A 192 -6.15 -0.79 2.87
N MET A 193 -5.49 -0.35 1.79
CA MET A 193 -6.18 0.03 0.57
C MET A 193 -6.95 -1.15 -0.05
N ARG A 194 -6.32 -2.33 -0.09
CA ARG A 194 -6.97 -3.57 -0.57
C ARG A 194 -8.14 -3.98 0.32
N GLU A 195 -7.97 -3.91 1.63
CA GLU A 195 -9.02 -4.27 2.59
C GLU A 195 -10.24 -3.36 2.44
N HIS A 196 -10.03 -2.04 2.44
CA HIS A 196 -11.12 -1.08 2.27
C HIS A 196 -11.86 -1.27 0.94
N HIS A 197 -11.13 -1.59 -0.14
CA HIS A 197 -11.73 -1.92 -1.43
C HIS A 197 -12.67 -3.14 -1.34
N VAL A 198 -12.21 -4.22 -0.71
CA VAL A 198 -13.00 -5.45 -0.53
C VAL A 198 -14.22 -5.19 0.34
N GLN A 199 -14.07 -4.45 1.44
CA GLN A 199 -15.18 -4.09 2.33
C GLN A 199 -16.25 -3.26 1.61
N LEU A 200 -15.85 -2.26 0.83
CA LEU A 200 -16.76 -1.44 0.03
C LEU A 200 -17.53 -2.30 -0.99
N LYS A 201 -16.84 -3.18 -1.70
CA LYS A 201 -17.47 -4.10 -2.67
C LYS A 201 -18.52 -4.99 -2.01
N ARG A 202 -18.21 -5.59 -0.84
CA ARG A 202 -19.14 -6.41 -0.06
C ARG A 202 -20.37 -5.62 0.42
N ARG A 203 -20.19 -4.34 0.80
CA ARG A 203 -21.29 -3.46 1.20
C ARG A 203 -22.24 -3.18 0.02
N VAL A 204 -21.68 -2.85 -1.15
CA VAL A 204 -22.46 -2.65 -2.38
C VAL A 204 -23.27 -3.90 -2.73
N GLU A 205 -22.64 -5.08 -2.72
CA GLU A 205 -23.31 -6.35 -3.02
C GLU A 205 -24.40 -6.70 -2.02
N SER A 206 -24.18 -6.44 -0.72
CA SER A 206 -25.18 -6.69 0.32
C SER A 206 -26.39 -5.77 0.18
N ILE A 207 -26.20 -4.47 -0.10
CA ILE A 207 -27.33 -3.55 -0.32
C ILE A 207 -28.09 -3.93 -1.59
N LYS A 208 -27.40 -4.32 -2.66
CA LYS A 208 -28.06 -4.81 -3.89
C LYS A 208 -28.97 -6.01 -3.61
N ARG A 209 -28.52 -6.96 -2.79
CA ARG A 209 -29.33 -8.11 -2.37
C ARG A 209 -30.53 -7.71 -1.51
N ILE A 210 -30.36 -6.77 -0.58
CA ILE A 210 -31.46 -6.24 0.25
C ILE A 210 -32.52 -5.54 -0.62
N TYR A 211 -32.07 -4.72 -1.58
CA TYR A 211 -32.95 -4.07 -2.54
C TYR A 211 -33.78 -5.08 -3.33
N GLN A 212 -33.13 -6.10 -3.91
CA GLN A 212 -33.82 -7.17 -4.64
C GLN A 212 -34.80 -7.96 -3.76
N ALA A 213 -34.44 -8.27 -2.52
CA ALA A 213 -35.32 -8.96 -1.59
C ALA A 213 -36.53 -8.11 -1.18
N THR A 214 -36.39 -6.79 -1.11
CA THR A 214 -37.49 -5.87 -0.77
C THR A 214 -38.47 -5.75 -1.94
N ASP A 215 -37.96 -5.65 -3.16
CA ASP A 215 -38.77 -5.66 -4.40
C ASP A 215 -39.64 -6.93 -4.47
N THR A 216 -39.05 -8.10 -4.20
CA THR A 216 -39.81 -9.37 -4.14
C THR A 216 -40.79 -9.46 -2.96
N LEU A 217 -40.56 -8.72 -1.87
CA LEU A 217 -41.46 -8.70 -0.72
C LEU A 217 -42.68 -7.82 -1.00
N GLU A 218 -42.49 -6.69 -1.67
CA GLU A 218 -43.57 -5.79 -2.09
C GLU A 218 -44.49 -6.47 -3.11
N GLU A 219 -43.94 -7.20 -4.09
CA GLU A 219 -44.72 -8.04 -5.02
C GLU A 219 -45.60 -9.03 -4.25
N ARG A 220 -45.04 -9.68 -3.23
CA ARG A 220 -45.77 -10.67 -2.41
C ARG A 220 -46.80 -10.05 -1.47
N ILE A 221 -46.57 -8.84 -0.99
CA ILE A 221 -47.56 -8.06 -0.22
C ILE A 221 -48.72 -7.67 -1.14
N ALA A 222 -48.45 -7.20 -2.35
CA ALA A 222 -49.48 -6.85 -3.33
C ALA A 222 -50.34 -8.07 -3.70
N ASP A 223 -49.72 -9.24 -3.90
CA ASP A 223 -50.44 -10.49 -4.12
C ASP A 223 -51.34 -10.85 -2.92
N LEU A 224 -50.84 -10.70 -1.69
CA LEU A 224 -51.60 -10.98 -0.48
C LEU A 224 -52.76 -9.97 -0.27
N GLU A 225 -52.56 -8.70 -0.58
CA GLU A 225 -53.61 -7.67 -0.56
C GLU A 225 -54.70 -7.97 -1.60
N GLN A 226 -54.32 -8.47 -2.78
CA GLN A 226 -55.27 -8.88 -3.82
C GLN A 226 -56.09 -10.10 -3.38
N VAL A 227 -55.46 -11.08 -2.73
CA VAL A 227 -56.15 -12.24 -2.13
C VAL A 227 -57.09 -11.79 -1.01
N GLU A 228 -56.66 -10.88 -0.14
CA GLU A 228 -57.50 -10.33 0.93
C GLU A 228 -58.74 -9.63 0.35
N LEU A 229 -58.57 -8.84 -0.70
CA LEU A 229 -59.67 -8.15 -1.38
C LEU A 229 -60.70 -9.13 -1.96
N SER A 230 -60.23 -10.21 -2.59
CA SER A 230 -61.06 -11.28 -3.15
C SER A 230 -61.86 -12.00 -2.07
N ILE A 231 -61.22 -12.34 -0.94
CA ILE A 231 -61.90 -12.98 0.20
C ILE A 231 -62.99 -12.06 0.78
N ARG A 232 -62.72 -10.75 0.87
CA ARG A 232 -63.73 -9.77 1.33
C ARG A 232 -64.94 -9.68 0.38
N GLN A 233 -64.70 -9.75 -0.92
CA GLN A 233 -65.79 -9.79 -1.91
C GLN A 233 -66.64 -11.05 -1.76
N GLN A 234 -66.00 -12.21 -1.62
CA GLN A 234 -66.71 -13.48 -1.40
C GLN A 234 -67.53 -13.47 -0.10
N LEU A 235 -66.99 -12.91 0.99
CA LEU A 235 -67.73 -12.75 2.24
C LEU A 235 -68.95 -11.84 2.07
N ALA A 236 -68.81 -10.71 1.35
CA ALA A 236 -69.92 -9.81 1.08
C ALA A 236 -71.01 -10.45 0.22
N GLU A 237 -70.63 -11.28 -0.76
CA GLU A 237 -71.57 -12.06 -1.58
C GLU A 237 -72.31 -13.12 -0.74
N LEU A 238 -71.60 -13.82 0.14
CA LEU A 238 -72.19 -14.79 1.07
C LEU A 238 -73.16 -14.11 2.05
N ASP A 239 -72.82 -12.94 2.57
CA ASP A 239 -73.72 -12.15 3.43
C ASP A 239 -74.97 -11.71 2.67
N GLN A 240 -74.83 -11.29 1.40
CA GLN A 240 -75.99 -10.98 0.56
C GLN A 240 -76.87 -12.21 0.30
N LEU A 241 -76.26 -13.36 0.01
CA LEU A 241 -76.99 -14.61 -0.20
C LEU A 241 -77.70 -15.08 1.06
N ASN A 242 -77.04 -14.99 2.21
CA ASN A 242 -77.62 -15.31 3.50
C ASN A 242 -78.79 -14.36 3.83
N GLY A 243 -78.63 -13.06 3.56
CA GLY A 243 -79.73 -12.08 3.69
C GLY A 243 -80.93 -12.40 2.79
N LYS A 244 -80.69 -12.84 1.54
CA LYS A 244 -81.75 -13.29 0.63
C LYS A 244 -82.43 -14.58 1.10
N ALA A 245 -81.67 -15.54 1.62
CA ALA A 245 -82.20 -16.79 2.16
C ALA A 245 -83.07 -16.54 3.41
N MET A 246 -82.60 -15.69 4.33
CA MET A 246 -83.37 -15.27 5.50
C MET A 246 -84.66 -14.53 5.12
N PHE A 247 -84.61 -13.66 4.11
CA PHE A 247 -85.79 -12.97 3.58
C PHE A 247 -86.81 -13.94 2.96
N ALA A 248 -86.33 -14.96 2.23
CA ALA A 248 -87.17 -15.99 1.63
C ALA A 248 -87.84 -16.87 2.69
N LEU A 249 -87.11 -17.32 3.71
CA LEU A 249 -87.65 -18.11 4.82
C LEU A 249 -88.69 -17.32 5.64
N ALA A 250 -88.45 -16.02 5.86
CA ALA A 250 -89.43 -15.15 6.52
C ALA A 250 -90.70 -14.93 5.67
N HIS A 251 -90.59 -14.95 4.33
CA HIS A 251 -91.77 -14.91 3.45
C HIS A 251 -92.53 -16.24 3.45
N GLU A 252 -91.85 -17.37 3.59
CA GLU A 252 -92.47 -18.70 3.64
C GLU A 252 -93.29 -18.90 4.93
N GLU A 253 -92.79 -18.42 6.08
CA GLU A 253 -93.55 -18.43 7.35
C GLU A 253 -94.84 -17.57 7.27
N VAL A 254 -94.81 -16.45 6.54
CA VAL A 254 -96.00 -15.59 6.37
C VAL A 254 -97.04 -16.24 5.45
N ILE A 255 -96.62 -17.03 4.45
CA ILE A 255 -97.53 -17.75 3.55
C ILE A 255 -98.14 -18.97 4.27
N VAL A 256 -97.37 -19.67 5.11
CA VAL A 256 -97.87 -20.83 5.88
C VAL A 256 -98.79 -20.41 7.04
N GLN A 257 -98.65 -19.20 7.60
CA GLN A 257 -99.61 -18.64 8.57
C GLN A 257 -100.87 -18.04 7.92
N ALA A 258 -100.87 -17.81 6.61
CA ALA A 258 -101.99 -17.24 5.86
C ALA A 258 -102.83 -18.30 5.09
N ALA A 259 -102.46 -19.58 5.18
CA ALA A 259 -103.20 -20.73 4.64
C ALA A 259 -103.89 -21.51 5.78
#